data_AF-A0A396QR52-F1
#
_entry.id   AF-A0A396QR52-F1
#
_cell.length_a   1.000
_cell.length_b   1.000
_cell.length_c   1.000
_cell.angle_alpha   90.00
_cell.angle_beta   90.00
_cell.angle_gamma   90.00
#
_symmetry.space_group_name_H-M   'P 1'
#
loop_
_entity.id
_entity.type
_entity.pdbx_description
1 polymer ?
#
loop_
_entity_poly.entity_id
_entity_poly.type
_entity_poly.pdbx_seq_one_letter_code
_entity_poly.pdbx_strand_id
1 'polypeptide(L)'
;MTTGYLDGSLSHAWNRVEISGAWQTVDVTNNDNDMLSNALLNMPDYAVAKTLIEDTSYVIDSRLGDYRSDLEKDEYYHLQNRFFSIDDIADELTAELEKNGTAVLRTNYDLDDNDFYEIGNQVIENTQDEDLKGFYWMGVIYLEK
;
A
#
# COMPACT_ATOMS: atom_id res chain seq x y z
N MET A 1 7.72 -10.12 16.05
CA MET A 1 8.68 -9.65 15.03
C MET A 1 8.89 -10.81 14.08
N THR A 2 8.78 -10.53 12.80
CA THR A 2 8.93 -11.47 11.69
C THR A 2 10.15 -11.05 10.88
N THR A 3 10.92 -12.00 10.38
CA THR A 3 12.07 -11.77 9.52
C THR A 3 11.84 -12.41 8.16
N GLY A 4 12.53 -11.90 7.16
CA GLY A 4 12.40 -12.42 5.81
C GLY A 4 13.08 -11.53 4.79
N TYR A 5 12.43 -11.39 3.64
CA TYR A 5 12.94 -10.62 2.51
C TYR A 5 11.90 -9.63 2.01
N LEU A 6 12.29 -8.36 1.90
CA LEU A 6 11.58 -7.34 1.14
C LEU A 6 11.82 -7.57 -0.35
N ASP A 7 10.72 -7.66 -1.12
CA ASP A 7 10.70 -7.97 -2.56
C ASP A 7 11.58 -9.18 -2.92
N GLY A 8 11.60 -10.18 -2.02
CA GLY A 8 12.26 -11.46 -2.18
C GLY A 8 13.79 -11.46 -2.20
N SER A 9 14.45 -10.32 -2.02
CA SER A 9 15.92 -10.23 -2.11
C SER A 9 16.58 -9.47 -0.98
N LEU A 10 15.94 -8.43 -0.44
CA LEU A 10 16.54 -7.61 0.61
C LEU A 10 16.17 -8.17 1.98
N SER A 11 17.15 -8.63 2.77
CA SER A 11 16.90 -9.07 4.13
C SER A 11 16.21 -7.97 4.95
N HIS A 12 15.06 -8.30 5.53
CA HIS A 12 14.17 -7.34 6.15
C HIS A 12 13.45 -7.90 7.38
N ALA A 13 12.85 -7.02 8.17
CA ALA A 13 12.05 -7.41 9.32
C ALA A 13 10.86 -6.47 9.54
N TRP A 14 9.74 -7.04 9.96
CA TRP A 14 8.50 -6.33 10.25
C TRP A 14 7.81 -6.90 11.48
N ASN A 15 6.69 -6.32 11.86
CA ASN A 15 5.94 -6.72 13.04
C ASN A 15 4.55 -7.25 12.70
N ARG A 16 4.09 -8.15 13.55
CA ARG A 16 2.69 -8.57 13.67
C ARG A 16 2.15 -7.98 14.96
N VAL A 17 1.05 -7.25 14.88
CA VAL A 17 0.43 -6.58 16.03
C VAL A 17 -1.06 -6.88 16.04
N GLU A 18 -1.61 -7.22 17.20
CA GLU A 18 -3.05 -7.41 17.35
C GLU A 18 -3.74 -6.04 17.51
N ILE A 19 -4.62 -5.72 16.57
CA ILE A 19 -5.40 -4.49 16.51
C ILE A 19 -6.87 -4.87 16.36
N SER A 20 -7.73 -4.36 17.23
CA SER A 20 -9.17 -4.59 17.16
C SER A 20 -9.59 -6.08 17.07
N GLY A 21 -8.83 -6.97 17.73
CA GLY A 21 -9.07 -8.42 17.75
C GLY A 21 -8.57 -9.19 16.51
N ALA A 22 -7.75 -8.56 15.68
CA ALA A 22 -7.15 -9.17 14.50
C ALA A 22 -5.65 -8.84 14.42
N TRP A 23 -4.84 -9.81 14.02
CA TRP A 23 -3.42 -9.57 13.76
C TRP A 23 -3.26 -8.70 12.51
N GLN A 24 -2.27 -7.83 12.48
CA GLN A 24 -2.02 -6.95 11.34
C GLN A 24 -0.53 -6.88 11.06
N THR A 25 -0.19 -6.74 9.78
CA THR A 25 1.19 -6.50 9.36
C THR A 25 1.53 -5.03 9.52
N VAL A 26 2.64 -4.75 10.20
CA VAL A 26 3.16 -3.39 10.38
C VAL A 26 4.64 -3.37 10.08
N ASP A 27 5.01 -2.57 9.08
CA ASP A 27 6.41 -2.25 8.79
C ASP A 27 6.68 -0.75 8.98
N VAL A 28 7.09 -0.39 10.18
CA VAL A 28 7.38 1.00 10.55
C VAL A 28 8.58 1.59 9.81
N THR A 29 9.47 0.76 9.24
CA THR A 29 10.69 1.25 8.57
C THR A 29 10.43 1.67 7.13
N ASN A 30 9.46 1.05 6.46
CA ASN A 30 9.03 1.42 5.11
C ASN A 30 7.79 2.35 5.10
N ASN A 31 7.16 2.59 6.25
CA ASN A 31 6.06 3.55 6.39
C ASN A 31 6.51 5.02 6.42
N ASP A 32 7.79 5.29 6.66
CA ASP A 32 8.38 6.64 6.72
C ASP A 32 8.87 7.12 5.35
N ASN A 33 8.05 6.88 4.31
CA ASN A 33 8.30 7.41 2.96
C ASN A 33 7.63 8.78 2.82
N ASP A 34 8.40 9.80 2.45
CA ASP A 34 7.93 11.19 2.33
C ASP A 34 6.77 11.36 1.34
N MET A 35 6.66 10.47 0.34
CA MET A 35 5.64 10.52 -0.72
C MET A 35 4.55 9.46 -0.53
N LEU A 36 4.91 8.25 -0.11
CA LEU A 36 4.00 7.12 0.12
C LEU A 36 3.92 6.73 1.61
N SER A 37 3.56 7.69 2.45
CA SER A 37 3.53 7.47 3.89
C SER A 37 2.54 6.37 4.29
N ASN A 38 2.93 5.48 5.21
CA ASN A 38 2.07 4.46 5.81
C ASN A 38 1.54 3.36 4.86
N ALA A 39 2.21 3.11 3.73
CA ALA A 39 1.82 2.09 2.75
C ALA A 39 1.81 0.64 3.31
N LEU A 40 2.46 0.38 4.43
CA LEU A 40 2.52 -0.91 5.13
C LEU A 40 2.02 -0.80 6.60
N LEU A 41 1.12 0.14 6.90
CA LEU A 41 0.56 0.32 8.24
C LEU A 41 -0.78 -0.41 8.37
N ASN A 42 -0.76 -1.49 9.18
CA ASN A 42 -1.90 -2.36 9.49
C ASN A 42 -2.45 -3.10 8.27
N MET A 43 -1.56 -3.66 7.45
CA MET A 43 -1.95 -4.37 6.24
C MET A 43 -2.43 -5.79 6.53
N PRO A 44 -3.45 -6.28 5.79
CA PRO A 44 -3.78 -7.70 5.77
C PRO A 44 -2.65 -8.51 5.14
N ASP A 45 -2.53 -9.77 5.54
CA ASP A 45 -1.45 -10.67 5.12
C ASP A 45 -1.37 -10.85 3.60
N TYR A 46 -2.53 -11.04 2.97
CA TYR A 46 -2.58 -11.32 1.54
C TYR A 46 -2.04 -10.15 0.72
N ALA A 47 -2.27 -8.91 1.16
CA ALA A 47 -1.85 -7.70 0.46
C ALA A 47 -0.33 -7.53 0.45
N VAL A 48 0.36 -8.03 1.48
CA VAL A 48 1.81 -7.91 1.62
C VAL A 48 2.57 -9.17 1.19
N ALA A 49 1.88 -10.26 0.86
CA ALA A 49 2.49 -11.57 0.65
C ALA A 49 3.54 -11.61 -0.48
N LYS A 50 3.45 -10.70 -1.46
CA LYS A 50 4.43 -10.56 -2.55
C LYS A 50 5.65 -9.72 -2.17
N THR A 51 5.51 -8.85 -1.17
CA THR A 51 6.51 -7.84 -0.78
C THR A 51 7.25 -8.24 0.48
N LEU A 52 6.57 -8.79 1.49
CA LEU A 52 7.15 -9.24 2.76
C LEU A 52 7.15 -10.76 2.81
N ILE A 53 8.26 -11.36 2.38
CA ILE A 53 8.40 -12.82 2.22
C ILE A 53 9.04 -13.41 3.48
N GLU A 54 8.25 -14.09 4.30
CA GLU A 54 8.69 -14.76 5.54
C GLU A 54 9.83 -15.76 5.24
N ASP A 55 10.93 -15.71 6.00
CA ASP A 55 11.93 -16.78 5.99
C ASP A 55 11.54 -17.93 6.93
N THR A 56 12.29 -19.03 6.88
CA THR A 56 12.04 -20.23 7.71
C THR A 56 13.27 -20.65 8.50
N SER A 57 14.12 -19.69 8.87
CA SER A 57 15.43 -19.94 9.48
C SER A 57 15.33 -20.27 10.97
N TYR A 58 14.19 -19.99 11.60
CA TYR A 58 13.98 -20.12 13.03
C TYR A 58 12.84 -21.09 13.39
N VAL A 59 12.99 -21.78 14.51
CA VAL A 59 11.98 -22.75 15.00
C VAL A 59 10.63 -22.08 15.25
N ILE A 60 10.63 -20.80 15.64
CA ILE A 60 9.41 -20.03 15.92
C ILE A 60 8.60 -19.74 14.66
N ASP A 61 9.20 -19.85 13.46
CA ASP A 61 8.53 -19.55 12.20
C ASP A 61 7.34 -20.49 11.95
N SER A 62 7.40 -21.71 12.49
CA SER A 62 6.30 -22.68 12.51
C SER A 62 5.04 -22.20 13.24
N ARG A 63 5.12 -21.11 14.02
CA ARG A 63 4.01 -20.51 14.78
C ARG A 63 3.53 -19.20 14.17
N LEU A 64 4.19 -18.63 13.17
CA LEU A 64 3.80 -17.34 12.58
C LEU A 64 2.40 -17.38 11.96
N GLY A 65 1.96 -18.56 11.49
CA GLY A 65 0.60 -18.79 11.01
C GLY A 65 -0.50 -18.53 12.04
N ASP A 66 -0.20 -18.60 13.34
CA ASP A 66 -1.16 -18.32 14.43
C ASP A 66 -1.46 -16.80 14.56
N TYR A 67 -0.70 -15.94 13.87
CA TYR A 67 -0.70 -14.48 13.99
C TYR A 67 -1.04 -13.78 12.65
N ARG A 68 -1.99 -14.34 11.89
CA ARG A 68 -2.41 -13.83 10.56
C ARG A 68 -3.81 -13.22 10.58
N SER A 69 -4.09 -12.34 9.63
CA SER A 69 -5.42 -11.80 9.39
C SER A 69 -5.57 -11.29 7.97
N ASP A 70 -6.81 -11.31 7.48
CA ASP A 70 -7.20 -10.75 6.19
C ASP A 70 -8.09 -9.51 6.35
N LEU A 71 -8.17 -8.92 7.55
CA LEU A 71 -9.01 -7.75 7.79
C LEU A 71 -8.34 -6.44 7.37
N GLU A 72 -8.97 -5.74 6.43
CA GLU A 72 -8.53 -4.43 5.92
C GLU A 72 -9.03 -3.25 6.74
N LYS A 73 -10.04 -3.44 7.60
CA LYS A 73 -10.77 -2.33 8.24
C LYS A 73 -9.90 -1.38 9.09
N ASP A 74 -8.78 -1.88 9.59
CA ASP A 74 -7.84 -1.11 10.42
C ASP A 74 -6.59 -0.66 9.63
N GLU A 75 -6.51 -0.95 8.32
CA GLU A 75 -5.47 -0.47 7.40
C GLU A 75 -5.54 1.06 7.29
N TYR A 76 -4.38 1.70 7.20
CA TYR A 76 -4.28 3.14 7.32
C TYR A 76 -5.14 3.90 6.30
N TYR A 77 -5.08 3.54 5.01
CA TYR A 77 -5.82 4.27 3.98
C TYR A 77 -7.34 4.04 4.09
N HIS A 78 -7.80 2.86 4.48
CA HIS A 78 -9.19 2.63 4.85
C HIS A 78 -9.62 3.52 6.03
N LEU A 79 -8.84 3.59 7.10
CA LEU A 79 -9.16 4.42 8.27
C LEU A 79 -9.17 5.93 7.97
N GLN A 80 -8.31 6.38 7.05
CA GLN A 80 -8.25 7.78 6.62
C GLN A 80 -9.29 8.12 5.53
N ASN A 81 -10.11 7.18 5.08
CA ASN A 81 -11.01 7.33 3.93
C ASN A 81 -10.26 7.78 2.66
N ARG A 82 -9.09 7.17 2.43
CA ARG A 82 -8.20 7.39 1.28
C ARG A 82 -8.05 6.15 0.41
N PHE A 83 -8.85 5.12 0.66
CA PHE A 83 -8.95 3.93 -0.18
C PHE A 83 -10.13 4.07 -1.13
N PHE A 84 -9.91 3.84 -2.42
CA PHE A 84 -10.93 3.90 -3.45
C PHE A 84 -10.84 2.70 -4.41
N SER A 85 -11.98 2.26 -4.95
CA SER A 85 -12.02 1.25 -6.02
C SER A 85 -11.27 1.72 -7.25
N ILE A 86 -10.83 0.77 -8.08
CA ILE A 86 -10.16 1.07 -9.35
C ILE A 86 -11.02 1.94 -10.29
N ASP A 87 -12.34 1.77 -10.20
CA ASP A 87 -13.31 2.52 -11.00
C ASP A 87 -13.46 3.99 -10.56
N ASP A 88 -13.17 4.30 -9.28
CA ASP A 88 -13.42 5.64 -8.70
C ASP A 88 -12.11 6.41 -8.46
N ILE A 89 -10.96 5.73 -8.38
CA ILE A 89 -9.73 6.35 -7.91
C ILE A 89 -9.21 7.46 -8.83
N ALA A 90 -9.43 7.37 -10.14
CA ALA A 90 -8.99 8.41 -11.07
C ALA A 90 -9.65 9.77 -10.77
N ASP A 91 -10.97 9.77 -10.51
CA ASP A 91 -11.71 11.00 -10.19
C ASP A 91 -11.26 11.60 -8.85
N GLU A 92 -11.01 10.77 -7.85
CA GLU A 92 -10.55 11.21 -6.53
C GLU A 92 -9.10 11.72 -6.57
N LEU A 93 -8.23 11.08 -7.37
CA LEU A 93 -6.87 11.56 -7.64
C LEU A 93 -6.90 12.92 -8.33
N THR A 94 -7.74 13.09 -9.35
CA THR A 94 -7.96 14.38 -10.03
C THR A 94 -8.38 15.45 -9.02
N ALA A 95 -9.39 15.17 -8.18
CA ALA A 95 -9.90 16.13 -7.20
C ALA A 95 -8.84 16.55 -6.16
N GLU A 96 -8.03 15.60 -5.67
CA GLU A 96 -6.97 15.91 -4.71
C GLU A 96 -5.81 16.69 -5.37
N LEU A 97 -5.43 16.32 -6.60
CA LEU A 97 -4.41 17.03 -7.39
C LEU A 97 -4.81 18.49 -7.67
N GLU A 98 -6.05 18.75 -8.07
CA GLU A 98 -6.52 20.12 -8.34
C GLU A 98 -6.51 21.00 -7.08
N LYS A 99 -6.74 20.38 -5.92
CA LYS A 99 -6.80 21.10 -4.64
C LYS A 99 -5.42 21.37 -4.05
N ASN A 100 -4.51 20.41 -4.12
CA ASN A 100 -3.26 20.42 -3.36
C ASN A 100 -2.00 20.47 -4.24
N GLY A 101 -2.10 20.21 -5.54
CA GLY A 101 -0.96 20.03 -6.45
C GLY A 101 -0.31 18.65 -6.39
N THR A 102 -0.64 17.86 -5.36
CA THR A 102 -0.23 16.46 -5.19
C THR A 102 -1.41 15.62 -4.70
N ALA A 103 -1.39 14.32 -4.98
CA ALA A 103 -2.39 13.37 -4.49
C ALA A 103 -1.73 12.07 -4.01
N VAL A 104 -2.24 11.51 -2.91
CA VAL A 104 -1.75 10.25 -2.32
C VAL A 104 -2.93 9.43 -1.83
N LEU A 105 -3.34 8.46 -2.66
CA LEU A 105 -4.52 7.62 -2.45
C LEU A 105 -4.17 6.14 -2.65
N ARG A 106 -4.96 5.25 -2.06
CA ARG A 106 -4.81 3.79 -2.17
C ARG A 106 -5.95 3.21 -3.00
N THR A 107 -5.65 2.21 -3.81
CA THR A 107 -6.63 1.30 -4.42
C THR A 107 -6.23 -0.16 -4.18
N ASN A 108 -6.60 -1.06 -5.08
CA ASN A 108 -6.25 -2.47 -5.05
C ASN A 108 -4.75 -2.68 -4.76
N TYR A 109 -4.45 -3.54 -3.78
CA TYR A 109 -3.08 -3.85 -3.37
C TYR A 109 -2.25 -4.52 -4.47
N ASP A 110 -2.93 -5.20 -5.40
CA ASP A 110 -2.34 -5.87 -6.56
C ASP A 110 -2.26 -4.98 -7.81
N LEU A 111 -2.43 -3.66 -7.67
CA LEU A 111 -2.28 -2.69 -8.77
C LEU A 111 -0.99 -2.98 -9.55
N ASP A 112 -1.11 -3.10 -10.87
CA ASP A 112 0.03 -3.31 -11.76
C ASP A 112 0.31 -2.09 -12.65
N ASP A 113 1.35 -2.20 -13.48
CA ASP A 113 1.76 -1.12 -14.38
C ASP A 113 0.65 -0.72 -15.35
N ASN A 114 -0.13 -1.68 -15.88
CA ASN A 114 -1.20 -1.38 -16.83
C ASN A 114 -2.32 -0.61 -16.14
N ASP A 115 -2.76 -1.09 -14.97
CA ASP A 115 -3.76 -0.40 -14.17
C ASP A 115 -3.31 1.03 -13.85
N PHE A 116 -2.05 1.20 -13.43
CA PHE A 116 -1.48 2.51 -13.14
C PHE A 116 -1.45 3.43 -14.37
N TYR A 117 -1.07 2.92 -15.55
CA TYR A 117 -1.10 3.71 -16.78
C TYR A 117 -2.52 4.10 -17.20
N GLU A 118 -3.49 3.20 -17.04
CA GLU A 118 -4.90 3.49 -17.35
C GLU A 118 -5.46 4.58 -16.43
N ILE A 119 -5.22 4.48 -15.12
CA ILE A 119 -5.60 5.51 -14.14
C ILE A 119 -4.90 6.83 -14.46
N GLY A 120 -3.59 6.81 -14.73
CA GLY A 120 -2.81 8.00 -15.06
C GLY A 120 -3.35 8.72 -16.31
N ASN A 121 -3.69 7.97 -17.37
CA ASN A 121 -4.28 8.54 -18.58
C ASN A 121 -5.64 9.20 -18.30
N GLN A 122 -6.50 8.58 -17.48
CA GLN A 122 -7.78 9.18 -17.09
C GLN A 122 -7.58 10.49 -16.32
N VAL A 123 -6.60 10.53 -15.40
CA VAL A 123 -6.27 11.75 -14.66
C VAL A 123 -5.73 12.86 -15.60
N ILE A 124 -4.90 12.51 -16.59
CA ILE A 124 -4.42 13.46 -17.61
C ILE A 124 -5.58 14.00 -18.45
N GLU A 125 -6.50 13.13 -18.89
CA GLU A 125 -7.69 13.55 -19.65
C GLU A 125 -8.58 14.50 -18.85
N ASN A 126 -8.76 14.22 -17.55
CA ASN A 126 -9.56 15.03 -16.64
C ASN A 126 -8.91 16.40 -16.33
N THR A 127 -7.59 16.43 -16.15
CA THR A 127 -6.85 17.64 -15.71
C THR A 127 -6.28 18.47 -16.86
N GLN A 128 -6.15 17.89 -18.05
CA GLN A 128 -5.41 18.43 -19.20
C GLN A 128 -3.92 18.72 -18.89
N ASP A 129 -3.35 18.00 -17.94
CA ASP A 129 -1.96 18.15 -17.50
C ASP A 129 -1.05 17.11 -18.16
N GLU A 130 -0.35 17.50 -19.22
CA GLU A 130 0.56 16.62 -19.97
C GLU A 130 1.88 16.34 -19.22
N ASP A 131 2.19 17.10 -18.17
CA ASP A 131 3.43 16.99 -17.39
C ASP A 131 3.24 16.19 -16.08
N LEU A 132 2.08 15.55 -15.89
CA LEU A 132 1.74 14.74 -14.73
C LEU A 132 2.81 13.68 -14.45
N LYS A 133 3.31 13.66 -13.22
CA LYS A 133 4.29 12.67 -12.74
C LYS A 133 3.72 11.87 -11.60
N GLY A 134 4.23 10.67 -11.45
CA GLY A 134 3.86 9.83 -10.33
C GLY A 134 4.47 8.45 -10.37
N PHE A 135 4.17 7.70 -9.33
CA PHE A 135 4.54 6.30 -9.18
C PHE A 135 3.57 5.65 -8.19
N TYR A 136 3.63 4.34 -8.09
CA TYR A 136 2.81 3.59 -7.16
C TYR A 136 3.63 2.54 -6.41
N TRP A 137 3.13 2.13 -5.25
CA TRP A 137 3.63 0.98 -4.51
C TRP A 137 2.54 0.44 -3.60
N MET A 138 2.37 -0.89 -3.56
CA MET A 138 1.33 -1.55 -2.74
C MET A 138 -0.09 -1.03 -3.00
N GLY A 139 -0.40 -0.62 -4.23
CA GLY A 139 -1.67 0.03 -4.57
C GLY A 139 -1.82 1.47 -4.07
N VAL A 140 -0.83 2.05 -3.40
CA VAL A 140 -0.79 3.51 -3.14
C VAL A 140 -0.26 4.19 -4.38
N ILE A 141 -0.98 5.18 -4.87
CA ILE A 141 -0.61 6.02 -6.00
C ILE A 141 -0.21 7.40 -5.44
N TYR A 142 0.97 7.88 -5.85
CA TYR A 142 1.41 9.26 -5.69
C TYR A 142 1.40 9.94 -7.05
N LEU A 143 0.76 11.12 -7.14
CA LEU A 143 0.78 11.98 -8.32
C LEU A 143 1.16 13.41 -7.94
N GLU A 144 1.82 14.12 -8.85
CA GLU A 144 2.16 15.55 -8.76
C GLU A 144 2.13 16.24 -10.13
N LYS A 145 1.83 17.54 -10.12
CA LYS A 145 1.93 18.44 -11.28
C LYS A 145 3.32 19.09 -11.35
#